data_AF-A0A8T1VT01-F1
#
_entry.id   AF-A0A8T1VT01-F1
#
_cell.length_a   1.000
_cell.length_b   1.000
_cell.length_c   1.000
_cell.angle_alpha   90.00
_cell.angle_beta   90.00
_cell.angle_gamma   90.00
#
_symmetry.space_group_name_H-M   'P 1'
#
loop_
_entity.id
_entity.type
_entity.pdbx_description
1 polymer ?
#
loop_
_entity_poly.entity_id
_entity_poly.type
_entity_poly.pdbx_seq_one_letter_code
_entity_poly.pdbx_strand_id
1 'polypeptide(L)'
;MAEPKTPMPTQLMARSKRFFYGVTAAVTGTFRALSDDEVRGEFWRSMKLLLIMAVVLSAVLHVLLLPVEWISLLFLSPETVDASVHAFRYAAASTVPFLLIGVCRYFSVSMFENAFFAGLATRDAELAKTIRKKKAIYWDWEYVRHLMRFGLRQLGFGLVALVAKPLLGVLIPIAQFGYRIRHMEVAFLVPIFVAFVFPATREAALQLVHMWLDSRAMIRELFDPIIARLKSAAKEGDPNVSTDLLTDMEIDSEENDRRADQRDWRQSGSDAARLGFGLVFCYMLQVPFLGPFTWFVGFAAAGLFAPELVDLSAFGGSSKKTT
;
A
#
# COMPACT_ATOMS: atom_id res chain seq x y z
N MET A 1 25.56 -42.43 -15.87
CA MET A 1 25.88 -41.21 -15.10
C MET A 1 24.55 -40.53 -14.79
N ALA A 2 24.11 -40.57 -13.53
CA ALA A 2 22.89 -39.88 -13.11
C ALA A 2 23.23 -38.40 -12.94
N GLU A 3 22.51 -37.52 -13.62
CA GLU A 3 22.57 -36.08 -13.35
C GLU A 3 22.24 -35.82 -11.87
N PRO A 4 23.00 -34.95 -11.18
CA PRO A 4 22.67 -34.57 -9.82
C PRO A 4 21.37 -33.76 -9.88
N LYS A 5 20.27 -34.34 -9.40
CA LYS A 5 19.04 -33.60 -9.12
C LYS A 5 19.40 -32.47 -8.14
N THR A 6 19.45 -31.25 -8.65
CA THR A 6 19.57 -30.04 -7.83
C THR A 6 18.50 -30.09 -6.74
N PRO A 7 18.84 -29.92 -5.46
CA PRO A 7 17.86 -29.91 -4.40
C PRO A 7 16.86 -28.78 -4.67
N MET A 8 15.57 -29.12 -4.71
CA MET A 8 14.49 -28.14 -4.77
C MET A 8 14.71 -27.13 -3.64
N PRO A 9 14.79 -25.81 -3.92
CA PRO A 9 14.92 -24.83 -2.85
C PRO A 9 13.75 -25.03 -1.89
N THR A 10 14.03 -25.10 -0.59
CA THR A 10 13.00 -25.09 0.43
C THR A 10 12.08 -23.89 0.15
N GLN A 11 10.75 -24.07 0.26
CA GLN A 11 9.77 -23.02 -0.07
C GLN A 11 10.11 -21.68 0.60
N LEU A 12 10.67 -21.72 1.81
CA LEU A 12 11.17 -20.55 2.54
C LEU A 12 12.32 -19.82 1.82
N MET A 13 13.29 -20.55 1.26
CA MET A 13 14.41 -19.94 0.52
C MET A 13 13.93 -19.29 -0.77
N ALA A 14 12.97 -19.89 -1.47
CA ALA A 14 12.35 -19.30 -2.64
C ALA A 14 11.58 -18.02 -2.29
N ARG A 15 10.78 -18.02 -1.22
CA ARG A 15 10.05 -16.84 -0.72
C ARG A 15 10.97 -15.72 -0.25
N SER A 16 12.06 -16.05 0.44
CA SER A 16 13.07 -15.07 0.86
C SER A 16 13.71 -14.39 -0.35
N LYS A 17 14.10 -15.16 -1.38
CA LYS A 17 14.63 -14.58 -2.63
C LYS A 17 13.63 -13.65 -3.30
N ARG A 18 12.34 -14.01 -3.33
CA ARG A 18 11.27 -13.17 -3.90
C ARG A 18 11.08 -11.88 -3.09
N PHE A 19 11.10 -11.95 -1.76
CA PHE A 19 11.06 -10.78 -0.90
C PHE A 19 12.23 -9.82 -1.18
N PHE A 20 13.46 -10.34 -1.21
CA PHE A 20 14.63 -9.52 -1.53
C PHE A 20 14.57 -8.94 -2.94
N TYR A 21 14.04 -9.69 -3.91
CA TYR A 21 13.78 -9.14 -5.24
C TYR A 21 12.86 -7.92 -5.17
N GLY A 22 11.75 -8.00 -4.44
CA GLY A 22 10.85 -6.88 -4.19
C GLY A 22 11.55 -5.64 -3.61
N VAL A 23 12.37 -5.85 -2.57
CA VAL A 23 13.19 -4.79 -1.97
C VAL A 23 14.12 -4.16 -3.00
N THR A 24 14.86 -4.98 -3.76
CA THR A 24 15.78 -4.48 -4.79
C THR A 24 15.05 -3.75 -5.92
N ALA A 25 13.86 -4.20 -6.30
CA ALA A 25 13.03 -3.55 -7.31
C ALA A 25 12.55 -2.17 -6.83
N ALA A 26 12.13 -2.04 -5.56
CA ALA A 26 11.75 -0.75 -4.99
C ALA A 26 12.92 0.24 -4.98
N VAL A 27 14.10 -0.20 -4.52
CA VAL A 27 15.30 0.64 -4.46
C VAL A 27 15.79 1.03 -5.85
N THR A 28 15.96 0.05 -6.75
CA THR A 28 16.42 0.31 -8.13
C THR A 28 15.41 1.12 -8.93
N GLY A 29 14.11 0.88 -8.72
CA GLY A 29 13.03 1.64 -9.33
C GLY A 29 13.01 3.09 -8.88
N THR A 30 13.30 3.34 -7.60
CA THR A 30 13.47 4.69 -7.08
C THR A 30 14.62 5.42 -7.79
N PHE A 31 15.79 4.80 -7.87
CA PHE A 31 16.93 5.40 -8.56
C PHE A 31 16.67 5.64 -10.05
N ARG A 32 16.04 4.69 -10.73
CA ARG A 32 15.71 4.81 -12.16
C ARG A 32 14.66 5.88 -12.41
N ALA A 33 13.59 5.93 -11.61
CA ALA A 33 12.57 6.95 -11.69
C ALA A 33 13.14 8.37 -11.50
N LEU A 34 14.14 8.53 -10.62
CA LEU A 34 14.81 9.81 -10.42
C LEU A 34 15.83 10.17 -11.52
N SER A 35 16.32 9.16 -12.25
CA SER A 35 17.31 9.33 -13.31
C SER A 35 16.68 9.57 -14.69
N ASP A 36 15.42 9.15 -14.88
CA ASP A 36 14.68 9.30 -16.12
C ASP A 36 14.12 10.73 -16.29
N ASP A 37 14.38 11.35 -17.45
CA ASP A 37 14.01 12.74 -17.71
C ASP A 37 12.49 12.97 -17.81
N GLU A 38 11.76 12.00 -18.39
CA GLU A 38 10.31 12.10 -18.59
C GLU A 38 9.58 11.93 -17.25
N VAL A 39 10.00 10.93 -16.46
CA VAL A 39 9.50 10.73 -15.09
C VAL A 39 9.82 11.93 -14.21
N ARG A 40 11.04 12.48 -14.30
CA ARG A 40 11.46 13.64 -13.53
C ARG A 40 10.68 14.91 -13.90
N GLY A 41 10.33 15.08 -15.18
CA GLY A 41 9.49 16.19 -15.65
C GLY A 41 8.10 16.18 -15.01
N GLU A 42 7.41 15.04 -15.08
CA GLU A 42 6.08 14.84 -14.48
C GLU A 42 6.12 14.94 -12.95
N PHE A 43 7.15 14.36 -12.34
CA PHE A 43 7.43 14.47 -10.91
C PHE A 43 7.57 15.92 -10.48
N TRP A 44 8.44 16.70 -11.13
CA TRP A 44 8.75 18.06 -10.73
C TRP A 44 7.56 19.00 -10.85
N ARG A 45 6.75 18.83 -11.90
CA ARG A 45 5.51 19.59 -12.10
C ARG A 45 4.52 19.34 -10.96
N SER A 46 4.27 18.08 -10.63
CA SER A 46 3.33 17.69 -9.58
C SER A 46 3.82 18.06 -8.19
N MET A 47 5.13 17.88 -7.95
CA MET A 47 5.79 18.23 -6.69
C MET A 47 5.71 19.72 -6.39
N LYS A 48 5.97 20.58 -7.39
CA LYS A 48 5.87 22.03 -7.23
C LYS A 48 4.46 22.44 -6.80
N LEU A 49 3.44 21.88 -7.44
CA LEU A 49 2.05 22.19 -7.12
C LEU A 49 1.73 21.78 -5.68
N LEU A 50 2.12 20.56 -5.27
CA LEU A 50 1.90 20.10 -3.91
C LEU A 50 2.69 20.91 -2.87
N LEU A 51 3.92 21.29 -3.17
CA LEU A 51 4.73 22.11 -2.28
C LEU A 51 4.10 23.49 -2.08
N ILE A 52 3.65 24.13 -3.16
CA ILE A 52 2.95 25.43 -3.08
C ILE A 52 1.67 25.27 -2.25
N MET A 53 0.86 24.26 -2.54
CA MET A 53 -0.38 23.99 -1.80
C MET A 53 -0.11 23.70 -0.32
N ALA A 54 0.95 22.93 0.00
CA ALA A 54 1.35 22.65 1.37
C ALA A 54 1.77 23.92 2.11
N VAL A 55 2.62 24.76 1.51
CA VAL A 55 3.02 26.04 2.10
C VAL A 55 1.82 26.96 2.32
N VAL A 56 0.93 27.07 1.33
CA VAL A 56 -0.29 27.90 1.44
C VAL A 56 -1.20 27.37 2.53
N LEU A 57 -1.47 26.07 2.59
CA LEU A 57 -2.32 25.47 3.63
C LEU A 57 -1.70 25.58 5.01
N SER A 58 -0.38 25.38 5.14
CA SER A 58 0.33 25.61 6.39
C SER A 58 0.25 27.07 6.82
N ALA A 59 0.41 28.03 5.90
CA ALA A 59 0.27 29.45 6.21
C ALA A 59 -1.16 29.81 6.65
N VAL A 60 -2.19 29.31 5.94
CA VAL A 60 -3.59 29.49 6.32
C VAL A 60 -3.86 28.91 7.71
N LEU A 61 -3.36 27.70 7.99
CA LEU A 61 -3.48 27.08 9.31
C LEU A 61 -2.83 27.94 10.40
N HIS A 62 -1.65 28.50 10.14
CA HIS A 62 -0.99 29.42 11.09
C HIS A 62 -1.83 30.67 11.32
N VAL A 63 -2.36 31.29 10.27
CA VAL A 63 -3.21 32.49 10.37
C VAL A 63 -4.50 32.19 11.15
N LEU A 64 -5.12 31.02 10.96
CA LEU A 64 -6.32 30.61 11.66
C LEU A 64 -6.07 30.29 13.15
N LEU A 65 -4.87 29.79 13.49
CA LEU A 65 -4.52 29.45 14.87
C LEU A 65 -3.98 30.65 15.67
N LEU A 66 -3.53 31.72 15.01
CA LEU A 66 -3.05 32.94 15.69
C LEU A 66 -4.10 33.56 16.62
N PRO A 67 -5.38 33.73 16.22
CA PRO A 67 -6.42 34.19 17.14
C PRO A 67 -6.59 33.29 18.37
N VAL A 68 -6.47 31.97 18.21
CA VAL A 68 -6.57 31.00 19.31
C VAL A 68 -5.40 31.18 20.28
N GLU A 69 -4.19 31.40 19.76
CA GLU A 69 -3.00 31.70 20.56
C GLU A 69 -3.16 33.01 21.34
N TRP A 70 -3.61 34.08 20.69
CA TRP A 70 -3.85 35.37 21.33
C TRP A 70 -4.90 35.29 22.43
N ILE A 71 -6.01 34.59 22.18
CA ILE A 71 -7.03 34.35 23.20
C ILE A 71 -6.44 33.52 24.35
N SER A 72 -5.67 32.48 24.05
CA SER A 72 -5.06 31.61 25.06
C SER A 72 -4.09 32.37 25.96
N LEU A 73 -3.30 33.31 25.43
CA LEU A 73 -2.40 34.17 26.20
C LEU A 73 -3.12 35.10 27.19
N LEU A 74 -4.42 35.37 26.98
CA LEU A 74 -5.21 36.15 27.95
C LEU A 74 -5.61 35.33 29.19
N PHE A 75 -5.65 33.99 29.09
CA PHE A 75 -6.16 33.11 30.14
C PHE A 75 -5.12 32.13 30.71
N LEU A 76 -4.03 31.87 29.98
CA LEU A 76 -3.03 30.86 30.31
C LEU A 76 -1.64 31.49 30.43
N SER A 77 -0.76 30.83 31.18
CA SER A 77 0.64 31.23 31.25
C SER A 77 1.34 31.02 29.90
N PRO A 78 2.36 31.85 29.56
CA PRO A 78 3.12 31.70 28.32
C PRO A 78 3.72 30.29 28.13
N GLU A 79 4.19 29.67 29.20
CA GLU A 79 4.75 28.31 29.18
C GLU A 79 3.70 27.27 28.77
N THR A 80 2.46 27.42 29.25
CA THR A 80 1.35 26.52 28.88
C THR A 80 0.92 26.72 27.43
N VAL A 81 0.90 27.97 26.95
CA VAL A 81 0.56 28.27 25.55
C VAL A 81 1.63 27.71 24.61
N ASP A 82 2.90 27.85 24.96
CA ASP A 82 4.01 27.32 24.16
C ASP A 82 3.98 25.78 24.09
N ALA A 83 3.83 25.12 25.24
CA ALA A 83 3.80 23.66 25.33
C ALA A 83 2.56 23.02 24.65
N SER A 84 1.46 23.76 24.47
CA SER A 84 0.21 23.23 23.92
C SER A 84 -0.12 23.77 22.53
N VAL A 85 -0.40 25.08 22.42
CA VAL A 85 -0.89 25.71 21.19
C VAL A 85 0.21 25.76 20.13
N HIS A 86 1.43 26.16 20.52
CA HIS A 86 2.57 26.16 19.61
C HIS A 86 2.95 24.75 19.17
N ALA A 87 3.07 23.81 20.12
CA ALA A 87 3.34 22.41 19.82
C ALA A 87 2.29 21.80 18.88
N PHE A 88 1.00 22.06 19.13
CA PHE A 88 -0.09 21.63 18.27
C PHE A 88 0.00 22.25 16.88
N ARG A 89 0.28 23.56 16.77
CA ARG A 89 0.43 24.25 15.48
C ARG A 89 1.57 23.64 14.66
N TYR A 90 2.72 23.39 15.28
CA TYR A 90 3.84 22.73 14.61
C TYR A 90 3.48 21.32 14.16
N ALA A 91 2.86 20.52 15.04
CA ALA A 91 2.43 19.16 14.70
C ALA A 91 1.41 19.17 13.55
N ALA A 92 0.38 20.02 13.63
CA ALA A 92 -0.65 20.15 12.61
C ALA A 92 -0.08 20.65 11.28
N ALA A 93 0.85 21.62 11.29
CA ALA A 93 1.51 22.07 10.07
C ALA A 93 2.38 20.98 9.44
N SER A 94 3.03 20.14 10.26
CA SER A 94 3.86 19.02 9.77
C SER A 94 3.06 17.89 9.13
N THR A 95 1.77 17.75 9.46
CA THR A 95 0.89 16.73 8.87
C THR A 95 0.20 17.20 7.58
N VAL A 96 0.19 18.51 7.29
CA VAL A 96 -0.42 19.09 6.08
C VAL A 96 0.04 18.39 4.79
N PRO A 97 1.35 18.15 4.54
CA PRO A 97 1.78 17.50 3.30
C PRO A 97 1.22 16.09 3.13
N PHE A 98 1.10 15.33 4.22
CA PHE A 98 0.57 13.97 4.22
C PHE A 98 -0.94 13.96 3.95
N LEU A 99 -1.69 14.85 4.61
CA LEU A 99 -3.12 15.01 4.38
C LEU A 99 -3.40 15.48 2.94
N LEU A 100 -2.61 16.44 2.45
CA LEU A 100 -2.74 16.95 1.10
C LEU A 100 -2.53 15.84 0.06
N ILE A 101 -1.50 15.00 0.23
CA ILE A 101 -1.31 13.85 -0.66
C ILE A 101 -2.48 12.88 -0.56
N GLY A 102 -2.94 12.56 0.64
CA GLY A 102 -4.12 11.71 0.84
C GLY A 102 -5.32 12.24 0.03
N VAL A 103 -5.65 13.52 0.19
CA VAL A 103 -6.73 14.19 -0.55
C VAL A 103 -6.48 14.18 -2.06
N CYS A 104 -5.28 14.57 -2.51
CA CYS A 104 -4.95 14.59 -3.93
C CYS A 104 -5.00 13.21 -4.57
N ARG A 105 -4.71 12.13 -3.83
CA ARG A 105 -4.82 10.76 -4.36
C ARG A 105 -6.28 10.38 -4.69
N TYR A 106 -7.25 10.92 -3.97
CA TYR A 106 -8.67 10.68 -4.26
C TYR A 106 -9.27 11.64 -5.28
N PHE A 107 -8.87 12.92 -5.27
CA PHE A 107 -9.48 13.97 -6.10
C PHE A 107 -8.66 14.35 -7.34
N SER A 108 -7.36 14.09 -7.33
CA SER A 108 -6.42 14.40 -8.41
C SER A 108 -5.64 13.15 -8.83
N VAL A 109 -6.38 12.07 -9.09
CA VAL A 109 -5.85 10.73 -9.42
C VAL A 109 -4.84 10.79 -10.57
N SER A 110 -5.09 11.65 -11.56
CA SER A 110 -4.22 11.83 -12.74
C SER A 110 -2.79 12.24 -12.39
N MET A 111 -2.58 12.94 -11.29
CA MET A 111 -1.25 13.36 -10.82
C MET A 111 -0.36 12.15 -10.50
N PHE A 112 -0.94 11.11 -9.90
CA PHE A 112 -0.22 9.89 -9.52
C PHE A 112 -0.23 8.84 -10.63
N GLU A 113 -1.33 8.75 -11.40
CA GLU A 113 -1.37 7.91 -12.59
C GLU A 113 -0.32 8.31 -13.63
N ASN A 114 -0.09 9.60 -13.85
CA ASN A 114 0.92 10.04 -14.81
C ASN A 114 2.32 9.57 -14.40
N ALA A 115 2.67 9.66 -13.12
CA ALA A 115 3.94 9.14 -12.61
C ALA A 115 4.04 7.62 -12.80
N PHE A 116 2.96 6.89 -12.50
CA PHE A 116 2.89 5.44 -12.71
C PHE A 116 3.08 5.06 -14.18
N PHE A 117 2.33 5.69 -15.08
CA PHE A 117 2.39 5.36 -16.52
C PHE A 117 3.67 5.86 -17.18
N ALA A 118 4.28 6.96 -16.70
CA ALA A 118 5.61 7.36 -17.12
C ALA A 118 6.63 6.27 -16.75
N GLY A 119 6.58 5.79 -15.50
CA GLY A 119 7.40 4.66 -15.05
C GLY A 119 7.22 3.40 -15.90
N LEU A 120 5.99 3.02 -16.21
CA LEU A 120 5.71 1.86 -17.07
C LEU A 120 6.18 2.09 -18.52
N ALA A 121 6.02 3.30 -19.06
CA ALA A 121 6.40 3.63 -20.43
C ALA A 121 7.91 3.58 -20.68
N THR A 122 8.74 3.83 -19.64
CA THR A 122 10.21 3.65 -19.75
C THR A 122 10.61 2.22 -20.12
N ARG A 123 9.72 1.25 -19.86
CA ARG A 123 9.95 -0.16 -20.15
C ARG A 123 9.12 -0.67 -21.32
N ASP A 124 7.84 -0.33 -21.34
CA ASP A 124 6.90 -0.75 -22.38
C ASP A 124 5.85 0.33 -22.62
N ALA A 125 6.15 1.20 -23.59
CA ALA A 125 5.27 2.30 -23.98
C ALA A 125 3.96 1.82 -24.62
N GLU A 126 3.93 0.66 -25.28
CA GLU A 126 2.72 0.13 -25.90
C GLU A 126 1.77 -0.45 -24.86
N LEU A 127 2.30 -1.18 -23.88
CA LEU A 127 1.54 -1.68 -22.74
C LEU A 127 0.97 -0.52 -21.91
N ALA A 128 1.78 0.51 -21.64
CA ALA A 128 1.32 1.71 -20.93
C ALA A 128 0.13 2.38 -21.67
N LYS A 129 0.23 2.56 -22.99
CA LYS A 129 -0.86 3.11 -23.81
C LYS A 129 -2.11 2.21 -23.79
N THR A 130 -1.92 0.90 -23.83
CA THR A 130 -3.03 -0.08 -23.86
C THR A 130 -3.79 -0.10 -22.53
N ILE A 131 -3.06 -0.16 -21.41
CA ILE A 131 -3.67 -0.10 -20.07
C ILE A 131 -4.38 1.25 -19.89
N ARG A 132 -3.72 2.36 -20.23
CA ARG A 132 -4.28 3.71 -20.04
C ARG A 132 -5.59 3.94 -20.79
N LYS A 133 -5.80 3.29 -21.94
CA LYS A 133 -7.06 3.33 -22.72
C LYS A 133 -8.23 2.63 -22.02
N LYS A 134 -7.98 1.65 -21.16
CA LYS A 134 -9.06 0.96 -20.41
C LYS A 134 -9.68 1.91 -19.40
N LYS A 135 -11.00 1.78 -19.22
CA LYS A 135 -11.76 2.54 -18.22
C LYS A 135 -11.27 2.17 -16.82
N ALA A 136 -11.00 3.18 -16.00
CA ALA A 136 -10.65 3.00 -14.60
C ALA A 136 -11.88 3.24 -13.70
N ILE A 137 -12.10 2.35 -12.75
CA ILE A 137 -13.16 2.47 -11.74
C ILE A 137 -12.49 2.77 -10.39
N TYR A 138 -12.41 4.06 -10.05
CA TYR A 138 -11.85 4.53 -8.78
C TYR A 138 -12.89 4.57 -7.66
N TRP A 139 -14.11 4.96 -8.00
CA TRP A 139 -15.21 5.09 -7.05
C TRP A 139 -16.23 4.00 -7.29
N ASP A 140 -16.21 3.01 -6.41
CA ASP A 140 -17.22 1.96 -6.37
C ASP A 140 -18.12 2.16 -5.13
N TRP A 141 -19.38 2.54 -5.38
CA TRP A 141 -20.36 2.74 -4.33
C TRP A 141 -20.69 1.44 -3.59
N GLU A 142 -20.52 0.28 -4.24
CA GLU A 142 -20.68 -1.01 -3.59
C GLU A 142 -19.55 -1.21 -2.58
N TYR A 143 -18.31 -0.95 -2.96
CA TYR A 143 -17.16 -0.98 -2.06
C TYR A 143 -17.33 -0.05 -0.84
N VAL A 144 -17.75 1.20 -1.05
CA VAL A 144 -17.99 2.15 0.07
C VAL A 144 -19.07 1.62 1.01
N ARG A 145 -20.15 1.03 0.48
CA ARG A 145 -21.21 0.42 1.28
C ARG A 145 -20.71 -0.78 2.08
N HIS A 146 -19.86 -1.63 1.48
CA HIS A 146 -19.23 -2.75 2.16
C HIS A 146 -18.29 -2.27 3.28
N LEU A 147 -17.47 -1.26 3.02
CA LEU A 147 -16.56 -0.68 4.00
C LEU A 147 -17.33 -0.07 5.18
N MET A 148 -18.42 0.65 4.92
CA MET A 148 -19.28 1.23 5.97
C MET A 148 -19.93 0.12 6.81
N ARG A 149 -20.48 -0.92 6.19
CA ARG A 149 -21.05 -2.08 6.92
C ARG A 149 -19.99 -2.80 7.75
N PHE A 150 -18.78 -2.98 7.20
CA PHE A 150 -17.66 -3.58 7.91
C PHE A 150 -17.23 -2.74 9.11
N GLY A 151 -17.08 -1.42 8.93
CA GLY A 151 -16.76 -0.49 10.01
C GLY A 151 -17.83 -0.49 11.12
N LEU A 152 -19.11 -0.52 10.74
CA LEU A 152 -20.21 -0.63 11.69
C LEU A 152 -20.18 -1.95 12.47
N ARG A 153 -19.88 -3.07 11.79
CA ARG A 153 -19.67 -4.38 12.44
C ARG A 153 -18.48 -4.35 13.38
N GLN A 154 -17.34 -3.79 12.98
CA GLN A 154 -16.14 -3.62 13.80
C GLN A 154 -16.43 -2.82 15.07
N LEU A 155 -17.16 -1.69 14.95
CA LEU A 155 -17.59 -0.89 16.10
C LEU A 155 -18.51 -1.70 17.03
N GLY A 156 -19.48 -2.42 16.46
CA GLY A 156 -20.37 -3.31 17.22
C GLY A 156 -19.60 -4.41 17.95
N PHE A 157 -18.64 -5.08 17.29
CA PHE A 157 -17.77 -6.06 17.91
C PHE A 157 -16.87 -5.45 19.00
N GLY A 158 -16.36 -4.23 18.80
CA GLY A 158 -15.59 -3.50 19.81
C GLY A 158 -16.41 -3.21 21.07
N LEU A 159 -17.67 -2.81 20.89
CA LEU A 159 -18.63 -2.63 21.98
C LEU A 159 -18.93 -3.93 22.74
N VAL A 160 -19.20 -5.02 22.02
CA VAL A 160 -19.44 -6.34 22.64
C VAL A 160 -18.18 -6.84 23.36
N ALA A 161 -17.00 -6.64 22.77
CA ALA A 161 -15.73 -7.02 23.37
C ALA A 161 -15.42 -6.23 24.65
N LEU A 162 -15.77 -4.94 24.71
CA LEU A 162 -15.65 -4.12 25.92
C LEU A 162 -16.53 -4.66 27.06
N VAL A 163 -17.75 -5.08 26.76
CA VAL A 163 -18.68 -5.68 27.73
C VAL A 163 -18.25 -7.08 28.16
N ALA A 164 -17.73 -7.89 27.23
CA ALA A 164 -17.28 -9.26 27.48
C ALA A 164 -15.85 -9.37 28.06
N LYS A 165 -15.11 -8.25 28.13
CA LYS A 165 -13.75 -8.14 28.68
C LYS A 165 -13.56 -8.83 30.05
N PRO A 166 -14.51 -8.76 31.01
CA PRO A 166 -14.35 -9.42 32.32
C PRO A 166 -14.33 -10.95 32.25
N LEU A 167 -14.93 -11.54 31.21
CA LEU A 167 -15.12 -13.00 31.07
C LEU A 167 -14.14 -13.63 30.08
N LEU A 168 -13.77 -12.91 29.01
CA LEU A 168 -13.00 -13.45 27.88
C LEU A 168 -11.74 -12.63 27.56
N GLY A 169 -11.26 -11.80 28.50
CA GLY A 169 -10.25 -10.76 28.27
C GLY A 169 -8.94 -11.21 27.61
N VAL A 170 -8.54 -12.48 27.76
CA VAL A 170 -7.34 -13.04 27.10
C VAL A 170 -7.67 -13.71 25.76
N LEU A 171 -8.85 -14.30 25.61
CA LEU A 171 -9.26 -15.02 24.40
C LEU A 171 -9.65 -14.07 23.26
N ILE A 172 -10.26 -12.92 23.58
CA ILE A 172 -10.68 -11.94 22.58
C ILE A 172 -9.49 -11.40 21.77
N PRO A 173 -8.38 -10.92 22.37
CA PRO A 173 -7.23 -10.45 21.61
C PRO A 173 -6.57 -11.54 20.76
N ILE A 174 -6.51 -12.80 21.26
CA ILE A 174 -5.93 -13.93 20.53
C ILE A 174 -6.78 -14.27 19.30
N ALA A 175 -8.11 -14.33 19.46
CA ALA A 175 -9.03 -14.59 18.37
C ALA A 175 -9.02 -13.45 17.32
N GLN A 176 -9.02 -12.19 17.76
CA GLN A 176 -8.91 -11.04 16.87
C GLN A 176 -7.58 -11.02 16.11
N PHE A 177 -6.48 -11.34 16.80
CA PHE A 177 -5.16 -11.43 16.18
C PHE A 177 -5.11 -12.55 15.14
N GLY A 178 -5.57 -13.75 15.49
CA GLY A 178 -5.69 -14.88 14.56
C GLY A 178 -6.52 -14.56 13.33
N TYR A 179 -7.68 -13.91 13.51
CA TYR A 179 -8.53 -13.44 12.41
C TYR A 179 -7.80 -12.43 11.51
N ARG A 180 -7.02 -11.51 12.10
CA ARG A 180 -6.28 -10.47 11.38
C ARG A 180 -5.14 -11.03 10.52
N ILE A 181 -4.51 -12.12 10.97
CA ILE A 181 -3.38 -12.76 10.26
C ILE A 181 -3.81 -13.95 9.38
N ARG A 182 -5.10 -14.30 9.31
CA ARG A 182 -5.57 -15.53 8.65
C ARG A 182 -5.19 -15.65 7.17
N HIS A 183 -4.98 -14.51 6.50
CA HIS A 183 -4.58 -14.42 5.09
C HIS A 183 -3.06 -14.35 4.92
N MET A 184 -2.29 -14.56 5.99
CA MET A 184 -0.86 -14.79 5.89
C MET A 184 -0.60 -16.22 5.43
N GLU A 185 0.44 -16.41 4.63
CA GLU A 185 0.90 -17.77 4.32
C GLU A 185 1.25 -18.52 5.62
N VAL A 186 0.93 -19.82 5.66
CA VAL A 186 1.09 -20.66 6.86
C VAL A 186 2.50 -20.59 7.47
N ALA A 187 3.53 -20.48 6.62
CA ALA A 187 4.94 -20.38 7.03
C ALA A 187 5.24 -19.13 7.88
N PHE A 188 4.48 -18.04 7.71
CA PHE A 188 4.59 -16.81 8.50
C PHE A 188 3.52 -16.76 9.60
N LEU A 189 2.32 -17.28 9.31
CA LEU A 189 1.18 -17.29 10.23
C LEU A 189 1.52 -18.01 11.54
N VAL A 190 2.04 -19.24 11.48
CA VAL A 190 2.26 -20.06 12.68
C VAL A 190 3.32 -19.44 13.61
N PRO A 191 4.53 -19.06 13.14
CA PRO A 191 5.52 -18.43 14.01
C PRO A 191 5.03 -17.10 14.62
N ILE A 192 4.34 -16.26 13.84
CA ILE A 192 3.82 -14.97 14.31
C ILE A 192 2.70 -15.16 15.34
N PHE A 193 1.80 -16.12 15.11
CA PHE A 193 0.74 -16.46 16.06
C PHE A 193 1.32 -16.95 17.38
N VAL A 194 2.29 -17.86 17.32
CA VAL A 194 3.00 -18.36 18.51
C VAL A 194 3.71 -17.21 19.23
N ALA A 195 4.42 -16.35 18.50
CA ALA A 195 5.09 -15.18 19.07
C ALA A 195 4.12 -14.18 19.73
N PHE A 196 2.88 -14.07 19.27
CA PHE A 196 1.86 -13.21 19.88
C PHE A 196 1.33 -13.77 21.21
N VAL A 197 1.18 -15.09 21.31
CA VAL A 197 0.70 -15.77 22.52
C VAL A 197 1.68 -15.54 23.67
N PHE A 198 2.99 -15.62 23.40
CA PHE A 198 4.03 -15.39 24.40
C PHE A 198 4.18 -13.89 24.74
N PRO A 199 4.01 -13.47 26.00
CA PRO A 199 4.08 -12.06 26.39
C PRO A 199 5.42 -11.38 26.02
N ALA A 200 6.53 -12.11 26.10
CA ALA A 200 7.86 -11.59 25.82
C ALA A 200 8.09 -11.22 24.34
N THR A 201 7.37 -11.87 23.42
CA THR A 201 7.51 -11.66 21.97
C THR A 201 6.30 -10.98 21.34
N ARG A 202 5.28 -10.65 22.15
CA ARG A 202 4.01 -10.11 21.70
C ARG A 202 4.16 -8.79 20.95
N GLU A 203 4.96 -7.87 21.47
CA GLU A 203 5.20 -6.57 20.84
C GLU A 203 5.87 -6.73 19.48
N ALA A 204 6.85 -7.63 19.36
CA ALA A 204 7.50 -7.92 18.09
C ALA A 204 6.51 -8.54 17.09
N ALA A 205 5.66 -9.47 17.53
CA ALA A 205 4.61 -10.05 16.68
C ALA A 205 3.61 -8.99 16.19
N LEU A 206 3.19 -8.07 17.06
CA LEU A 206 2.32 -6.96 16.68
C LEU A 206 3.00 -6.04 15.65
N GLN A 207 4.24 -5.65 15.88
CA GLN A 207 5.01 -4.81 14.94
C GLN A 207 5.15 -5.48 13.57
N LEU A 208 5.47 -6.78 13.52
CA LEU A 208 5.57 -7.53 12.26
C LEU A 208 4.24 -7.60 11.52
N VAL A 209 3.12 -7.80 12.23
CA VAL A 209 1.78 -7.80 11.61
C VAL A 209 1.41 -6.42 11.09
N HIS A 210 1.71 -5.35 11.84
CA HIS A 210 1.49 -3.98 11.39
C HIS A 210 2.28 -3.69 10.11
N MET A 211 3.58 -4.00 10.11
CA MET A 211 4.46 -3.86 8.96
C MET A 211 3.98 -4.65 7.74
N TRP A 212 3.48 -5.87 7.94
CA TRP A 212 2.90 -6.68 6.88
C TRP A 212 1.61 -6.06 6.30
N LEU A 213 0.70 -5.60 7.16
CA LEU A 213 -0.55 -4.95 6.74
C LEU A 213 -0.29 -3.63 6.02
N ASP A 214 0.61 -2.81 6.56
CA ASP A 214 0.98 -1.51 6.00
C ASP A 214 1.63 -1.72 4.63
N SER A 215 2.48 -2.73 4.48
CA SER A 215 3.07 -3.08 3.18
C SER A 215 2.04 -3.53 2.16
N ARG A 216 1.02 -4.33 2.56
CA ARG A 216 -0.06 -4.73 1.65
C ARG A 216 -0.92 -3.55 1.24
N ALA A 217 -1.25 -2.68 2.19
CA ALA A 217 -1.94 -1.42 1.90
C ALA A 217 -1.11 -0.58 0.93
N MET A 218 0.19 -0.43 1.17
CA MET A 218 1.09 0.31 0.28
C MET A 218 1.07 -0.21 -1.15
N ILE A 219 1.16 -1.53 -1.34
CA ILE A 219 1.08 -2.15 -2.67
C ILE A 219 -0.26 -1.85 -3.34
N ARG A 220 -1.36 -2.02 -2.63
CA ARG A 220 -2.69 -1.67 -3.14
C ARG A 220 -2.74 -0.23 -3.62
N GLU A 221 -2.22 0.68 -2.81
CA GLU A 221 -2.24 2.11 -3.10
C GLU A 221 -1.34 2.48 -4.30
N LEU A 222 -0.16 1.86 -4.43
CA LEU A 222 0.79 2.11 -5.53
C LEU A 222 0.36 1.48 -6.86
N PHE A 223 -0.30 0.33 -6.82
CA PHE A 223 -0.79 -0.38 -8.00
C PHE A 223 -2.26 -0.06 -8.35
N ASP A 224 -2.89 0.87 -7.63
CA ASP A 224 -4.27 1.31 -7.89
C ASP A 224 -4.55 1.67 -9.37
N PRO A 225 -3.63 2.33 -10.12
CA PRO A 225 -3.85 2.60 -11.54
C PRO A 225 -4.12 1.34 -12.39
N ILE A 226 -3.53 0.19 -12.05
CA ILE A 226 -3.81 -1.09 -12.72
C ILE A 226 -5.06 -1.73 -12.13
N ILE A 227 -5.18 -1.75 -10.80
CA ILE A 227 -6.28 -2.41 -10.08
C ILE A 227 -7.63 -1.81 -10.49
N ALA A 228 -7.74 -0.48 -10.55
CA ALA A 228 -8.95 0.21 -10.97
C ALA A 228 -9.39 -0.17 -12.40
N ARG A 229 -8.44 -0.55 -13.27
CA ARG A 229 -8.71 -0.99 -14.65
C ARG A 229 -8.98 -2.48 -14.75
N LEU A 230 -8.32 -3.30 -13.92
CA LEU A 230 -8.66 -4.72 -13.76
C LEU A 230 -10.09 -4.89 -13.27
N LYS A 231 -10.54 -4.04 -12.33
CA LYS A 231 -11.95 -4.01 -11.88
C LYS A 231 -12.94 -3.77 -13.01
N SER A 232 -12.63 -2.84 -13.91
CA SER A 232 -13.48 -2.61 -15.10
C SER A 232 -13.52 -3.83 -16.01
N ALA A 233 -12.34 -4.40 -16.30
CA ALA A 233 -12.24 -5.60 -17.13
C ALA A 233 -12.97 -6.81 -16.52
N ALA A 234 -12.89 -6.98 -15.20
CA ALA A 234 -13.61 -8.03 -14.47
C ALA A 234 -15.13 -7.83 -14.54
N LYS A 235 -15.61 -6.59 -14.36
CA LYS A 235 -17.04 -6.25 -14.48
C LYS A 235 -17.58 -6.45 -15.90
N GLU A 236 -16.72 -6.31 -16.90
CA GLU A 236 -17.01 -6.57 -18.32
C GLU A 236 -16.94 -8.07 -18.68
N GLY A 237 -16.54 -8.94 -17.74
CA GLY A 237 -16.53 -10.39 -17.92
C GLY A 237 -15.32 -10.94 -18.67
N ASP A 238 -14.19 -10.22 -18.69
CA ASP A 238 -12.97 -10.66 -19.39
C ASP A 238 -12.36 -11.92 -18.70
N PRO A 239 -12.31 -13.08 -19.39
CA PRO A 239 -11.82 -14.33 -18.81
C PRO A 239 -10.30 -14.35 -18.56
N ASN A 240 -9.55 -13.36 -19.05
CA ASN A 240 -8.12 -13.24 -18.84
C ASN A 240 -7.75 -12.42 -17.60
N VAL A 241 -8.73 -11.96 -16.81
CA VAL A 241 -8.46 -11.23 -15.57
C VAL A 241 -8.03 -12.21 -14.48
N SER A 242 -6.76 -12.15 -14.09
CA SER A 242 -6.32 -12.76 -12.84
C SER A 242 -7.01 -12.04 -11.67
N THR A 243 -7.86 -12.76 -10.95
CA THR A 243 -8.53 -12.23 -9.76
C THR A 243 -7.57 -12.09 -8.59
N ASP A 244 -6.37 -12.68 -8.62
CA ASP A 244 -5.43 -12.71 -7.50
C ASP A 244 -5.19 -11.32 -6.88
N LEU A 245 -4.97 -10.27 -7.69
CA LEU A 245 -4.83 -8.89 -7.18
C LEU A 245 -6.13 -8.25 -6.67
N LEU A 246 -7.28 -8.75 -7.13
CA LEU A 246 -8.61 -8.32 -6.68
C LEU A 246 -9.03 -9.07 -5.41
N THR A 247 -8.69 -10.35 -5.28
CA THR A 247 -9.12 -11.29 -4.23
C THR A 247 -8.16 -11.38 -3.06
N ASP A 248 -6.85 -11.15 -3.27
CA ASP A 248 -5.96 -10.79 -2.16
C ASP A 248 -6.33 -9.44 -1.54
N MET A 249 -7.30 -8.72 -2.11
CA MET A 249 -7.73 -7.40 -1.69
C MET A 249 -9.22 -7.28 -1.38
N GLU A 250 -10.01 -8.32 -1.65
CA GLU A 250 -11.41 -8.46 -1.27
C GLU A 250 -11.54 -9.66 -0.34
N ILE A 251 -11.84 -9.34 0.92
CA ILE A 251 -12.26 -10.29 1.92
C ILE A 251 -13.43 -11.09 1.33
N ASP A 252 -13.23 -12.40 1.12
CA ASP A 252 -14.20 -13.44 0.71
C ASP A 252 -14.22 -13.86 -0.77
N SER A 253 -13.14 -14.48 -1.27
CA SER A 253 -13.32 -15.52 -2.28
C SER A 253 -12.44 -16.73 -1.99
N GLU A 254 -13.03 -17.76 -1.40
CA GLU A 254 -12.35 -19.03 -1.05
C GLU A 254 -12.28 -20.05 -2.21
N GLU A 255 -12.59 -19.68 -3.45
CA GLU A 255 -12.92 -20.71 -4.46
C GLU A 255 -11.89 -20.96 -5.58
N ASN A 256 -10.77 -20.23 -5.68
CA ASN A 256 -9.87 -20.36 -6.85
C ASN A 256 -8.43 -20.84 -6.61
N ASP A 257 -8.08 -21.28 -5.40
CA ASP A 257 -6.67 -21.47 -5.00
C ASP A 257 -5.96 -22.75 -5.49
N ARG A 258 -6.54 -23.48 -6.47
CA ARG A 258 -5.96 -24.74 -6.98
C ARG A 258 -4.98 -24.59 -8.16
N ARG A 259 -4.78 -23.38 -8.68
CA ARG A 259 -3.92 -23.12 -9.86
C ARG A 259 -2.63 -22.32 -9.55
N ALA A 260 -2.35 -22.03 -8.29
CA ALA A 260 -1.18 -21.24 -7.88
C ALA A 260 0.15 -22.00 -8.02
N ASP A 261 0.14 -23.33 -7.90
CA ASP A 261 1.36 -24.14 -7.81
C ASP A 261 2.09 -24.42 -9.14
N GLN A 262 1.51 -24.05 -10.29
CA GLN A 262 2.07 -24.38 -11.62
C GLN A 262 2.52 -23.17 -12.46
N ARG A 263 2.33 -21.93 -12.01
CA ARG A 263 2.75 -20.75 -12.78
C ARG A 263 4.20 -20.37 -12.45
N ASP A 264 4.97 -20.06 -13.50
CA ASP A 264 6.30 -19.48 -13.34
C ASP A 264 6.17 -18.21 -12.47
N TRP A 265 7.06 -18.01 -11.51
CA TRP A 265 6.87 -17.00 -10.45
C TRP A 265 6.96 -15.56 -10.98
N ARG A 266 7.48 -15.39 -12.19
CA ARG A 266 7.46 -14.15 -12.97
C ARG A 266 6.12 -13.90 -13.67
N GLN A 267 5.26 -14.91 -13.74
CA GLN A 267 3.97 -14.89 -14.44
C GLN A 267 2.77 -14.76 -13.50
N SER A 268 2.89 -15.09 -12.20
CA SER A 268 1.78 -14.96 -11.23
C SER A 268 1.92 -13.81 -10.22
N GLY A 269 3.01 -13.04 -10.26
CA GLY A 269 3.22 -11.92 -9.33
C GLY A 269 3.32 -12.38 -7.88
N SER A 270 4.53 -12.67 -7.42
CA SER A 270 4.72 -13.23 -6.08
C SER A 270 4.37 -12.23 -4.96
N ASP A 271 3.50 -12.64 -4.04
CA ASP A 271 3.15 -11.86 -2.84
C ASP A 271 4.35 -11.49 -1.98
N ALA A 272 5.32 -12.39 -1.81
CA ALA A 272 6.55 -12.10 -1.11
C ALA A 272 7.32 -10.93 -1.77
N ALA A 273 7.35 -10.85 -3.10
CA ALA A 273 7.99 -9.75 -3.83
C ALA A 273 7.22 -8.43 -3.69
N ARG A 274 5.89 -8.47 -3.77
CA ARG A 274 5.06 -7.30 -3.49
C ARG A 274 5.28 -6.81 -2.06
N LEU A 275 5.38 -7.72 -1.10
CA LEU A 275 5.62 -7.37 0.29
C LEU A 275 7.00 -6.72 0.50
N GLY A 276 8.05 -7.28 -0.07
CA GLY A 276 9.38 -6.64 -0.03
C GLY A 276 9.38 -5.26 -0.68
N PHE A 277 8.64 -5.09 -1.78
CA PHE A 277 8.53 -3.81 -2.49
C PHE A 277 7.78 -2.76 -1.66
N GLY A 278 6.59 -3.08 -1.16
CA GLY A 278 5.77 -2.15 -0.37
C GLY A 278 6.45 -1.73 0.92
N LEU A 279 7.19 -2.65 1.54
CA LEU A 279 7.90 -2.39 2.78
C LEU A 279 8.91 -1.25 2.69
N VAL A 280 9.67 -1.17 1.60
CA VAL A 280 10.65 -0.10 1.38
C VAL A 280 9.95 1.27 1.40
N PHE A 281 8.82 1.38 0.71
CA PHE A 281 8.03 2.62 0.67
C PHE A 281 7.36 2.93 2.02
N CYS A 282 6.92 1.92 2.78
CA CYS A 282 6.44 2.12 4.15
C CYS A 282 7.52 2.77 5.04
N TYR A 283 8.78 2.31 4.96
CA TYR A 283 9.87 2.93 5.72
C TYR A 283 10.21 4.33 5.23
N MET A 284 10.25 4.54 3.92
CA MET A 284 10.52 5.87 3.36
C MET A 284 9.45 6.91 3.76
N LEU A 285 8.19 6.48 3.90
CA LEU A 285 7.09 7.34 4.36
C LEU A 285 7.21 7.80 5.82
N GLN A 286 7.89 7.04 6.66
CA GLN A 286 8.12 7.41 8.06
C GLN A 286 9.13 8.56 8.21
N VAL A 287 9.87 8.88 7.15
CA VAL A 287 10.83 9.99 7.15
C VAL A 287 10.07 11.29 6.81
N PRO A 288 9.91 12.25 7.75
CA PRO A 288 8.98 13.37 7.62
C PRO A 288 9.14 14.22 6.35
N PHE A 289 10.38 14.43 5.90
CA PHE A 289 10.69 15.23 4.72
C PHE A 289 10.70 14.41 3.42
N LEU A 290 10.81 13.09 3.50
CA LEU A 290 10.84 12.19 2.35
C LEU A 290 9.46 11.64 2.01
N GLY A 291 8.57 11.55 2.99
CA GLY A 291 7.27 10.89 2.85
C GLY A 291 6.43 11.43 1.69
N PRO A 292 6.29 12.76 1.52
CA PRO A 292 5.57 13.31 0.39
C PRO A 292 6.15 12.92 -0.98
N PHE A 293 7.49 12.85 -1.07
CA PHE A 293 8.21 12.47 -2.29
C PHE A 293 8.13 10.96 -2.57
N THR A 294 8.04 10.17 -1.50
CA THR A 294 7.99 8.71 -1.54
C THR A 294 6.81 8.22 -2.36
N TRP A 295 5.67 8.90 -2.29
CA TRP A 295 4.50 8.53 -3.09
C TRP A 295 4.77 8.60 -4.59
N PHE A 296 5.33 9.70 -5.08
CA PHE A 296 5.56 9.86 -6.52
C PHE A 296 6.61 8.90 -7.07
N VAL A 297 7.74 8.79 -6.36
CA VAL A 297 8.79 7.87 -6.76
C VAL A 297 8.31 6.42 -6.62
N GLY A 298 7.46 6.14 -5.62
CA GLY A 298 6.79 4.86 -5.45
C GLY A 298 5.86 4.52 -6.62
N PHE A 299 5.03 5.45 -7.09
CA PHE A 299 4.17 5.23 -8.25
C PHE A 299 4.99 4.98 -9.52
N ALA A 300 6.03 5.76 -9.76
CA ALA A 300 6.91 5.56 -10.92
C ALA A 300 7.66 4.22 -10.84
N ALA A 301 8.20 3.87 -9.68
CA ALA A 301 8.86 2.58 -9.45
C ALA A 301 7.87 1.41 -9.62
N ALA A 302 6.64 1.56 -9.13
CA ALA A 302 5.58 0.55 -9.27
C ALA A 302 5.20 0.37 -10.73
N GLY A 303 5.12 1.46 -11.51
CA GLY A 303 4.92 1.42 -12.95
C GLY A 303 6.02 0.64 -13.68
N LEU A 304 7.29 0.96 -13.39
CA LEU A 304 8.46 0.32 -14.00
C LEU A 304 8.49 -1.20 -13.78
N PHE A 305 8.15 -1.64 -12.57
CA PHE A 305 8.17 -3.05 -12.14
C PHE A 305 6.79 -3.73 -12.16
N ALA A 306 5.76 -3.07 -12.69
CA ALA A 306 4.44 -3.66 -12.81
C ALA A 306 4.44 -4.99 -13.58
N PRO A 307 5.19 -5.16 -14.69
CA PRO A 307 5.19 -6.42 -15.43
C PRO A 307 5.73 -7.64 -14.66
N GLU A 308 6.57 -7.47 -13.63
CA GLU A 308 7.01 -8.61 -12.79
C GLU A 308 6.24 -8.76 -11.49
N LEU A 309 5.62 -7.67 -11.01
CA LEU A 309 4.91 -7.67 -9.72
C LEU A 309 3.42 -7.96 -9.90
N VAL A 310 2.85 -7.71 -11.07
CA VAL A 310 1.43 -7.83 -11.39
C VAL A 310 1.25 -8.65 -12.66
N ASP A 311 0.28 -9.57 -12.66
CA ASP A 311 -0.13 -10.25 -13.89
C ASP A 311 -0.92 -9.27 -14.78
N LEU A 312 -0.29 -8.86 -15.87
CA LEU A 312 -0.85 -7.92 -16.85
C LEU A 312 -1.45 -8.60 -18.09
N SER A 313 -1.61 -9.94 -18.06
CA SER A 313 -2.14 -10.71 -19.19
C SER A 313 -3.52 -10.24 -19.66
N ALA A 314 -4.36 -9.73 -18.75
CA ALA A 314 -5.64 -9.10 -19.07
C ALA A 314 -5.53 -7.86 -19.99
N PHE A 315 -4.35 -7.25 -20.10
CA PHE A 315 -4.10 -6.07 -20.92
C PHE A 315 -3.24 -6.39 -22.16
N GLY A 316 -2.70 -7.60 -22.25
CA GLY A 316 -1.90 -8.05 -23.39
C GLY A 316 -2.79 -8.62 -24.50
N GLY A 317 -2.87 -7.92 -25.63
CA GLY A 317 -3.34 -8.53 -26.86
C GLY A 317 -2.32 -9.58 -27.33
N SER A 318 -2.64 -10.87 -27.16
CA SER A 318 -2.00 -12.01 -27.85
C SER A 318 -0.47 -11.88 -28.11
N SER A 319 0.36 -12.16 -27.11
CA SER A 319 1.70 -12.71 -27.37
C SER A 319 2.17 -13.59 -26.22
N LYS A 320 1.46 -14.71 -26.01
CA LYS A 320 2.11 -15.92 -25.51
C LYS A 320 2.87 -16.53 -26.68
N LYS A 321 4.08 -16.04 -26.96
CA LYS A 321 5.07 -16.87 -27.65
C LYS A 321 5.82 -17.67 -26.61
N THR A 322 5.51 -18.95 -26.61
CA THR A 322 6.31 -20.06 -26.12
C THR A 322 7.79 -19.87 -26.46
N THR A 323 8.61 -19.82 -25.43
CA THR A 323 9.99 -20.34 -25.44
C THR A 323 10.18 -21.16 -24.19
#